data_AF-J8ZZ73-F1
#
_entry.id   AF-J8ZZ73-F1
#
_cell.length_a   1.000
_cell.length_b   1.000
_cell.length_c   1.000
_cell.angle_alpha   90.00
_cell.angle_beta   90.00
_cell.angle_gamma   90.00
#
_symmetry.space_group_name_H-M   'P 1'
#
loop_
_entity.id
_entity.type
_entity.pdbx_description
1 polymer ?
#
loop_
_entity_poly.entity_id
_entity_poly.type
_entity_poly.pdbx_seq_one_letter_code
_entity_poly.pdbx_strand_id
1 'polypeptide(L)'
;MNKVTSWPKPPIPKDFEPPKVPEKFTIFGIKIEVKNKLPVIINNEIKTDVTMDNIKEFTIDSLNSSLEIFKKTIDGIIKNNDVTILVTQLRDLHLKINDTFNVLKIDEAVQELEMNKTKQSLAKLKIKEEVENVMRTQGFDFSLNNTTH
;
A
#
# COMPACT_ATOMS: atom_id res chain seq x y z
N MET A 1 0.71 33.85 42.67
CA MET A 1 0.08 32.96 41.67
C MET A 1 0.88 33.09 40.38
N ASN A 2 1.67 32.08 40.03
CA ASN A 2 2.45 32.11 38.79
C ASN A 2 1.57 31.59 37.64
N LYS A 3 1.29 32.46 36.65
CA LYS A 3 0.58 32.09 35.42
C LYS A 3 1.52 31.30 34.52
N VAL A 4 1.16 30.06 34.21
CA VAL A 4 1.79 29.25 33.16
C VAL A 4 1.29 29.77 31.81
N THR A 5 2.10 30.54 31.09
CA THR A 5 1.73 31.15 29.80
C THR A 5 2.14 30.33 28.58
N SER A 6 2.91 29.25 28.77
CA SER A 6 3.25 28.29 27.71
C SER A 6 3.79 27.00 28.29
N TRP A 7 3.71 25.92 27.50
CA TRP A 7 4.41 24.67 27.79
C TRP A 7 5.92 24.88 27.72
N PRO A 8 6.71 24.24 28.61
CA PRO A 8 8.16 24.23 28.46
C PRO A 8 8.52 23.64 27.10
N LYS A 9 9.49 24.26 26.42
CA LYS A 9 10.00 23.74 25.14
C LYS A 9 10.42 22.28 25.35
N PRO A 10 10.06 21.36 24.44
CA PRO A 10 10.52 19.98 24.54
C PRO A 10 12.05 19.97 24.62
N PRO A 11 12.65 19.07 25.43
CA PRO A 11 14.09 18.96 25.51
C PRO A 11 14.62 18.68 24.09
N ILE A 12 15.38 19.64 23.55
CA ILE A 12 16.09 19.47 22.29
C ILE A 12 17.30 18.59 22.62
N PRO A 13 17.37 17.33 22.16
CA PRO A 13 18.56 16.52 22.37
C PRO A 13 19.74 17.25 21.72
N LYS A 14 20.71 17.67 22.52
CA LYS A 14 21.97 18.22 22.00
C LYS A 14 22.71 17.07 21.31
N ASP A 15 23.03 17.29 20.05
CA ASP A 15 24.03 16.54 19.28
C ASP A 15 23.71 15.07 18.94
N PHE A 16 22.44 14.74 18.67
CA PHE A 16 22.17 13.52 17.93
C PHE A 16 22.30 13.79 16.43
N GLU A 17 23.39 13.34 15.81
CA GLU A 17 23.41 13.21 14.35
C GLU A 17 22.20 12.38 13.93
N PRO A 18 21.38 12.84 12.97
CA PRO A 18 20.27 12.06 12.49
C PRO A 18 20.82 10.70 12.03
N PRO A 19 20.11 9.59 12.33
CA PRO A 19 20.56 8.26 11.97
C PRO A 19 20.83 8.23 10.46
N LYS A 20 21.96 7.61 10.07
CA LYS A 20 22.32 7.46 8.66
C LYS A 20 21.17 6.73 7.95
N VAL A 21 20.67 7.35 6.88
CA VAL A 21 19.65 6.73 6.03
C VAL A 21 20.26 5.45 5.44
N PRO A 22 19.63 4.28 5.63
CA PRO A 22 20.13 3.04 5.06
C PRO A 22 20.12 3.12 3.53
N GLU A 23 21.10 2.50 2.87
CA GLU A 23 21.18 2.46 1.41
C GLU A 23 20.08 1.62 0.78
N LYS A 24 19.46 0.73 1.57
CA LYS A 24 18.32 -0.12 1.17
C LYS A 24 17.27 -0.10 2.26
N PHE A 25 16.04 0.23 1.91
CA PHE A 25 14.92 0.21 2.85
C PHE A 25 13.61 -0.13 2.14
N THR A 26 12.64 -0.59 2.92
CA THR A 26 11.30 -0.92 2.43
C THR A 26 10.32 0.10 2.96
N ILE A 27 9.59 0.78 2.07
CA ILE A 27 8.49 1.68 2.43
C ILE A 27 7.22 1.12 1.79
N PHE A 28 6.19 0.83 2.59
CA PHE A 28 4.89 0.31 2.12
C PHE A 28 5.02 -0.90 1.16
N GLY A 29 5.95 -1.82 1.42
CA GLY A 29 6.18 -3.01 0.58
C GLY A 29 7.05 -2.76 -0.66
N ILE A 30 7.40 -1.51 -0.95
CA ILE A 30 8.28 -1.13 -2.06
C ILE A 30 9.72 -1.12 -1.55
N LYS A 31 10.59 -1.93 -2.17
CA LYS A 31 12.02 -1.91 -1.87
C LYS A 31 12.68 -0.76 -2.64
N ILE A 32 13.37 0.09 -1.90
CA ILE A 32 14.06 1.29 -2.40
C ILE A 32 15.55 1.13 -2.13
N GLU A 33 16.37 1.40 -3.15
CA GLU A 33 17.83 1.48 -3.04
C GLU A 33 18.28 2.90 -3.37
N VAL A 34 19.11 3.49 -2.51
CA VAL A 34 19.66 4.83 -2.72
C VAL A 34 20.92 4.72 -3.58
N LYS A 35 20.79 5.00 -4.88
CA LYS A 35 21.94 5.11 -5.81
C LYS A 35 22.26 6.57 -6.06
N ASN A 36 23.53 6.97 -5.91
CA ASN A 36 23.98 8.34 -6.13
C ASN A 36 23.15 9.40 -5.36
N LYS A 37 22.81 9.11 -4.09
CA LYS A 37 21.96 9.95 -3.22
C LYS A 37 20.50 10.10 -3.69
N LEU A 38 20.06 9.36 -4.70
CA LEU A 38 18.68 9.35 -5.18
C LEU A 38 18.03 7.99 -4.88
N PRO A 39 16.80 7.97 -4.35
CA PRO A 39 16.06 6.72 -4.18
C PRO A 39 15.67 6.17 -5.56
N VAL A 40 16.08 4.95 -5.84
CA VAL A 40 15.69 4.17 -7.01
C VAL A 40 14.80 3.03 -6.52
N ILE A 41 13.61 2.93 -7.10
CA ILE A 41 12.73 1.79 -6.86
C ILE A 41 13.44 0.57 -7.43
N ILE A 42 13.78 -0.39 -6.57
CA ILE A 42 14.12 -1.71 -7.05
C ILE A 42 12.77 -2.31 -7.40
N ASN A 43 12.48 -2.46 -8.70
CA ASN A 43 11.37 -3.30 -9.12
C ASN A 43 11.65 -4.67 -8.52
N ASN A 44 10.97 -4.99 -7.42
CA ASN A 44 10.73 -6.37 -7.12
C ASN A 44 9.93 -6.83 -8.33
N GLU A 45 10.53 -7.67 -9.18
CA GLU A 45 9.77 -8.67 -9.90
C GLU A 45 9.10 -9.52 -8.83
N ILE A 46 8.02 -9.00 -8.24
CA ILE A 46 7.09 -9.82 -7.49
C ILE A 46 6.45 -10.61 -8.62
N LYS A 47 7.02 -11.80 -8.86
CA LYS A 47 6.34 -12.84 -9.62
C LYS A 47 5.07 -13.16 -8.85
N THR A 48 4.01 -12.41 -9.09
CA THR A 48 2.68 -12.76 -8.64
C THR A 48 2.16 -13.84 -9.58
N ASP A 49 2.70 -15.06 -9.45
CA ASP A 49 1.98 -16.28 -9.87
C ASP A 49 0.83 -16.61 -8.90
N VAL A 50 0.29 -15.57 -8.25
CA VAL A 50 -0.77 -15.66 -7.28
C VAL A 50 -2.02 -15.15 -7.98
N THR A 51 -2.72 -16.06 -8.66
CA THR A 51 -4.04 -15.76 -9.24
C THR A 51 -5.06 -15.55 -8.12
N MET A 52 -6.13 -14.81 -8.41
CA MET A 52 -7.22 -14.59 -7.45
C MET A 52 -7.87 -15.90 -6.98
N ASP A 53 -7.85 -16.92 -7.84
CA ASP A 53 -8.32 -18.28 -7.51
C ASP A 53 -7.42 -18.93 -6.45
N ASN A 54 -6.09 -18.85 -6.60
CA ASN A 54 -5.13 -19.34 -5.62
C ASN A 54 -5.28 -18.63 -4.26
N ILE A 55 -5.61 -17.35 -4.25
CA ILE A 55 -5.86 -16.57 -3.02
C ILE A 55 -7.13 -17.03 -2.33
N LYS A 56 -8.21 -17.23 -3.09
CA LYS A 56 -9.49 -17.65 -2.55
C LYS A 56 -9.37 -19.02 -1.90
N GLU A 57 -8.75 -19.97 -2.60
CA GLU A 57 -8.49 -21.31 -2.10
C GLU A 57 -7.59 -21.27 -0.86
N PHE A 58 -6.45 -20.56 -0.94
CA PHE A 58 -5.54 -20.36 0.19
C PHE A 58 -6.24 -19.74 1.42
N THR A 59 -7.12 -18.75 1.22
CA THR A 59 -7.82 -18.08 2.32
C THR A 59 -8.79 -19.03 2.99
N ILE A 60 -9.57 -19.80 2.21
CA ILE A 60 -10.51 -20.79 2.73
C ILE A 60 -9.77 -21.87 3.52
N ASP A 61 -8.71 -22.42 2.95
CA ASP A 61 -7.91 -23.48 3.59
C ASP A 61 -7.19 -22.99 4.85
N SER A 62 -6.66 -21.77 4.82
CA SER A 62 -6.00 -21.16 5.97
C SER A 62 -6.99 -20.86 7.10
N LEU A 63 -8.20 -20.38 6.78
CA LEU A 63 -9.25 -20.16 7.78
C LEU A 63 -9.72 -21.48 8.42
N ASN A 64 -9.95 -22.51 7.60
CA ASN A 64 -10.33 -23.83 8.08
C ASN A 64 -9.24 -24.44 8.98
N SER A 65 -7.98 -24.36 8.54
CA SER A 65 -6.82 -24.83 9.31
C SER A 65 -6.67 -24.05 10.63
N SER A 66 -6.88 -22.73 10.60
CA SER A 66 -6.81 -21.88 11.79
C SER A 66 -7.89 -22.25 12.80
N LEU A 67 -9.13 -22.46 12.36
CA LEU A 67 -10.23 -22.88 13.21
C LEU A 67 -9.98 -24.26 13.82
N GLU A 68 -9.43 -25.21 13.05
CA GLU A 68 -9.12 -26.54 13.53
C GLU A 68 -8.01 -26.53 14.59
N ILE A 69 -6.91 -25.81 14.34
CA ILE A 69 -5.81 -25.64 15.31
C ILE A 69 -6.30 -24.93 16.57
N PHE A 70 -7.12 -23.90 16.41
CA PHE A 70 -7.73 -23.19 17.54
C PHE A 70 -8.58 -24.12 18.40
N LYS A 71 -9.45 -24.94 17.77
CA LYS A 71 -10.25 -25.94 18.49
C LYS A 71 -9.38 -26.93 19.26
N LYS A 72 -8.34 -27.48 18.61
CA LYS A 72 -7.37 -28.39 19.26
C LYS A 72 -6.66 -27.73 20.43
N THR A 73 -6.36 -26.44 20.33
CA THR A 73 -5.73 -25.65 21.39
C THR A 73 -6.67 -25.54 22.60
N ILE A 74 -7.94 -25.18 22.37
CA ILE A 74 -8.96 -25.10 23.44
C ILE A 74 -9.16 -26.48 24.11
N ASP A 75 -9.29 -27.55 23.32
CA ASP A 75 -9.42 -28.91 23.85
C ASP A 75 -8.18 -29.33 24.67
N GLY A 76 -6.99 -28.93 24.24
CA GLY A 76 -5.74 -29.17 24.96
C GLY A 76 -5.68 -28.43 26.30
N ILE A 77 -6.10 -27.17 26.33
CA ILE A 77 -6.19 -26.36 27.56
C ILE A 77 -7.18 -26.99 28.55
N ILE A 78 -8.38 -27.37 28.08
CA ILE A 78 -9.41 -28.02 28.93
C ILE A 78 -8.88 -29.33 29.54
N LYS A 79 -8.06 -30.07 28.80
CA LYS A 79 -7.45 -31.34 29.24
C LYS A 79 -6.17 -31.16 30.06
N ASN A 80 -5.75 -29.92 30.37
CA ASN A 80 -4.48 -29.59 31.03
C ASN A 80 -3.24 -30.17 30.33
N ASN A 81 -3.25 -30.22 29.00
CA ASN A 81 -2.10 -30.62 28.19
C ASN A 81 -1.23 -29.42 27.82
N ASP A 82 0.04 -29.66 27.48
CA ASP A 82 0.88 -28.64 26.86
C ASP A 82 0.38 -28.33 25.44
N VAL A 83 0.06 -27.06 25.19
CA VAL A 83 -0.46 -26.56 23.91
C VAL A 83 0.53 -25.64 23.18
N THR A 84 1.77 -25.52 23.67
CA THR A 84 2.78 -24.59 23.13
C THR A 84 3.02 -24.80 21.62
N ILE A 85 3.01 -26.05 21.16
CA ILE A 85 3.15 -26.39 19.74
C ILE A 85 1.95 -25.88 18.93
N LEU A 86 0.73 -26.09 19.42
CA LEU A 86 -0.49 -25.66 18.72
C LEU A 86 -0.58 -24.13 18.64
N VAL A 87 -0.21 -23.43 19.71
CA VAL A 87 -0.15 -21.96 19.74
C VAL A 87 0.91 -21.45 18.74
N THR A 88 2.06 -22.12 18.66
CA THR A 88 3.11 -21.77 17.68
C THR A 88 2.62 -21.98 16.25
N GLN A 89 1.97 -23.11 15.97
CA GLN A 89 1.39 -23.41 14.66
C GLN A 89 0.32 -22.38 14.27
N LEU A 90 -0.53 -21.98 15.21
CA LEU A 90 -1.53 -20.94 14.99
C LEU A 90 -0.87 -19.61 14.64
N ARG A 91 0.13 -19.18 15.43
CA ARG A 91 0.89 -17.95 15.15
C ARG A 91 1.50 -17.99 13.74
N ASP A 92 2.19 -19.06 13.39
CA ASP A 92 2.90 -19.18 12.12
C ASP A 92 1.92 -19.20 10.92
N LEU A 93 0.73 -19.79 11.10
CA LEU A 93 -0.34 -19.74 10.11
C LEU A 93 -0.87 -18.30 9.92
N HIS A 94 -1.11 -17.57 11.01
CA HIS A 94 -1.54 -16.17 10.95
C HIS A 94 -0.49 -15.26 10.29
N LEU A 95 0.81 -15.52 10.51
CA LEU A 95 1.88 -14.81 9.81
C LEU A 95 1.83 -15.05 8.30
N LYS A 96 1.66 -16.31 7.87
CA LYS A 96 1.51 -16.66 6.44
C LYS A 96 0.30 -15.99 5.81
N ILE A 97 -0.84 -15.96 6.51
CA ILE A 97 -2.04 -15.25 6.04
C ILE A 97 -1.72 -13.75 5.82
N ASN A 98 -1.06 -13.12 6.78
CA ASN A 98 -0.67 -11.71 6.67
C ASN A 98 0.28 -11.44 5.51
N ASP A 99 1.27 -12.31 5.29
CA ASP A 99 2.21 -12.18 4.18
C ASP A 99 1.50 -12.25 2.83
N THR A 100 0.56 -13.18 2.66
CA THR A 100 -0.27 -13.28 1.45
C THR A 100 -1.12 -12.02 1.22
N PHE A 101 -1.76 -11.48 2.26
CA PHE A 101 -2.53 -10.24 2.14
C PHE A 101 -1.66 -9.01 1.87
N ASN A 102 -0.42 -8.99 2.36
CA ASN A 102 0.50 -7.89 2.07
C ASN A 102 0.94 -7.86 0.60
N VAL A 103 1.06 -9.02 -0.06
CA VAL A 103 1.29 -9.08 -1.52
C VAL A 103 0.12 -8.43 -2.27
N LEU A 104 -1.11 -8.74 -1.87
CA LEU A 104 -2.32 -8.20 -2.50
C LEU A 104 -2.45 -6.68 -2.44
N LYS A 105 -1.96 -6.05 -1.36
CA LYS A 105 -1.99 -4.58 -1.24
C LYS A 105 -1.18 -3.86 -2.32
N ILE A 106 -0.14 -4.50 -2.83
CA ILE A 106 0.67 -3.93 -3.92
C ILE A 106 -0.16 -3.92 -5.21
N ASP A 107 -0.82 -5.04 -5.51
CA ASP A 107 -1.68 -5.15 -6.69
C ASP A 107 -2.87 -4.19 -6.61
N GLU A 108 -3.49 -4.06 -5.43
CA GLU A 108 -4.58 -3.10 -5.18
C GLU A 108 -4.12 -1.65 -5.42
N ALA A 109 -2.94 -1.27 -4.90
CA ALA A 109 -2.38 0.06 -5.08
C ALA A 109 -2.07 0.37 -6.57
N VAL A 110 -1.59 -0.64 -7.33
CA VAL A 110 -1.35 -0.50 -8.77
C VAL A 110 -2.67 -0.27 -9.52
N GLN A 111 -3.70 -1.07 -9.24
CA GLN A 111 -5.03 -0.90 -9.84
C GLN A 111 -5.65 0.46 -9.51
N GLU A 112 -5.51 0.93 -8.27
CA GLU A 112 -6.02 2.24 -7.86
C GLU A 112 -5.31 3.39 -8.58
N LEU A 113 -3.99 3.29 -8.77
CA LEU A 113 -3.22 4.25 -9.56
C LEU A 113 -3.69 4.30 -11.01
N GLU A 114 -3.94 3.16 -11.65
CA GLU A 114 -4.45 3.10 -13.03
C GLU A 114 -5.86 3.68 -13.15
N MET A 115 -6.75 3.36 -12.20
CA MET A 115 -8.08 3.94 -12.14
C MET A 115 -8.01 5.47 -11.99
N ASN A 116 -7.11 5.98 -11.15
CA ASN A 116 -6.94 7.42 -10.96
C ASN A 116 -6.37 8.13 -12.21
N LYS A 117 -5.42 7.50 -12.92
CA LYS A 117 -4.95 8.01 -14.24
C LYS A 117 -6.10 8.09 -15.24
N THR A 118 -6.95 7.06 -15.27
CA THR A 118 -8.11 7.00 -16.17
C THR A 118 -9.12 8.09 -15.83
N LYS A 119 -9.46 8.27 -14.55
CA LYS A 119 -10.33 9.36 -14.08
C LYS A 119 -9.77 10.74 -14.46
N GLN A 120 -8.47 10.94 -14.29
CA GLN A 120 -7.81 12.20 -14.65
C GLN A 120 -7.88 12.46 -16.17
N SER A 121 -7.67 11.43 -16.99
CA SER A 121 -7.79 11.54 -18.45
C SER A 121 -9.21 11.92 -18.87
N LEU A 122 -10.22 11.25 -18.32
CA LEU A 122 -11.63 11.55 -18.59
C LEU A 122 -12.02 12.95 -18.14
N ALA A 123 -11.54 13.41 -16.98
CA ALA A 123 -11.78 14.78 -16.52
C ALA A 123 -11.16 15.83 -17.45
N LYS A 124 -9.94 15.59 -17.95
CA LYS A 124 -9.30 16.47 -18.95
C LYS A 124 -10.10 16.54 -20.25
N LEU A 125 -10.62 15.41 -20.72
CA LEU A 125 -11.47 15.37 -21.91
C LEU A 125 -12.76 16.17 -21.72
N LYS A 126 -13.45 16.00 -20.59
CA LYS A 126 -14.64 16.78 -20.26
C LYS A 126 -14.37 18.28 -20.21
N ILE A 127 -13.26 18.68 -19.58
CA ILE A 127 -12.86 20.10 -19.53
C ILE A 127 -12.60 20.63 -20.95
N LYS A 128 -11.92 19.84 -21.79
CA LYS A 128 -11.65 20.23 -23.18
C LYS A 128 -12.95 20.42 -23.97
N GLU A 129 -13.88 19.47 -23.89
CA GLU A 129 -15.18 19.55 -24.55
C GLU A 129 -15.98 20.78 -24.08
N GLU A 130 -15.99 21.05 -22.78
CA GLU A 130 -16.69 22.21 -22.22
C GLU A 130 -16.08 23.53 -22.70
N VAL A 131 -14.74 23.62 -22.72
CA VAL A 131 -14.04 24.80 -23.26
C VAL A 131 -14.34 25.00 -24.74
N GLU A 132 -14.33 23.93 -25.55
CA GLU A 132 -14.68 24.01 -26.97
C GLU A 132 -16.14 24.44 -27.19
N ASN A 133 -17.07 24.01 -26.33
CA ASN A 133 -18.47 24.42 -26.37
C ASN A 133 -18.65 25.89 -25.98
N VAL A 134 -17.97 26.35 -24.93
CA VAL A 134 -17.98 27.77 -24.53
C VAL A 134 -17.38 28.66 -25.63
N MET A 135 -16.27 28.25 -26.23
CA MET A 135 -15.64 28.99 -27.34
C MET A 135 -16.56 29.06 -28.57
N ARG A 136 -17.23 27.96 -28.92
CA ARG A 136 -18.24 27.93 -30.01
C ARG A 136 -19.43 28.84 -29.73
N THR A 137 -19.96 28.83 -28.50
CA THR A 137 -21.11 29.68 -28.12
C THR A 137 -20.74 31.16 -28.04
N GLN A 138 -19.48 31.48 -27.74
CA GLN A 138 -18.97 32.85 -27.75
C GLN A 138 -18.49 33.35 -29.13
N GLY A 139 -18.59 32.52 -30.18
CA GLY A 139 -18.27 32.91 -31.56
C GLY A 139 -16.78 32.94 -31.90
N PHE A 140 -15.92 32.28 -31.12
CA PHE A 140 -14.52 32.08 -31.49
C PHE A 140 -14.40 30.91 -32.47
N ASP A 141 -14.07 31.20 -33.73
CA ASP A 141 -13.84 30.21 -34.79
C ASP A 141 -12.33 29.96 -34.98
N PHE A 142 -11.89 28.70 -34.87
CA PHE A 142 -10.50 28.27 -35.05
C PHE A 142 -10.19 27.90 -36.52
N SER A 143 -10.97 28.38 -37.48
CA SER A 143 -10.76 28.11 -38.91
C SER A 143 -9.48 28.74 -39.52
N LEU A 144 -8.57 29.29 -38.72
CA LEU A 144 -7.28 29.82 -39.18
C LEU A 144 -6.13 29.19 -38.39
N ASN A 145 -5.59 28.07 -38.89
CA ASN A 145 -4.14 27.76 -38.91
C ASN A 145 -3.81 26.45 -39.64
N ASN A 146 -4.42 26.20 -40.79
CA ASN A 146 -3.83 25.35 -41.82
C ASN A 146 -3.44 26.22 -43.03
N THR A 147 -2.43 27.06 -42.86
CA THR A 147 -1.63 27.58 -43.97
C THR A 147 -0.25 26.91 -43.89
N THR A 148 -0.20 25.68 -44.41
CA THR A 148 1.04 25.05 -44.86
C THR A 148 1.54 25.74 -46.12
N HIS A 149 2.83 26.13 -46.08
CA HIS A 149 3.80 26.38 -47.15
C HIS A 149 3.33 26.71 -48.57
#